data_AF-A0AAP3JXH0-F1
#
_entry.id   AF-A0AAP3JXH0-F1
#
_cell.length_a   1.000
_cell.length_b   1.000
_cell.length_c   1.000
_cell.angle_alpha   90.00
_cell.angle_beta   90.00
_cell.angle_gamma   90.00
#
_symmetry.space_group_name_H-M   'P 1'
#
loop_
_entity.id
_entity.type
_entity.pdbx_description
1 polymer ?
#
loop_
_entity_poly.entity_id
_entity_poly.type
_entity_poly.pdbx_seq_one_letter_code
_entity_poly.pdbx_strand_id
1 'polypeptide(L)'
;MDNKYKDYFDIDPDYFPAVNPDVIKSNPELWKKFYPHETFIKLIKDIVSVLNRQQKQNIWVEGAYGTGKSHAVLTLKHLLDSTEQETKEYFETFNLDQDLLKKFLYVKSEGKIITVHRYASSSIKGDNDLFIAIQESIEQALRDAGIDNAAHGAMKDAVVKYLSDEYNKQYFNGLVTGPYASLFGGSDADKIIKDLQEYTEDVLYESSCGRYLR
;
A
#
# COMPACT_ATOMS: atom_id res chain seq x y z
N MET A 1 -15.87 -51.30 11.12
CA MET A 1 -15.32 -50.10 11.79
C MET A 1 -15.78 -48.94 10.95
N ASP A 2 -16.69 -48.12 11.48
CA ASP A 2 -17.21 -46.94 10.78
C ASP A 2 -16.15 -45.85 10.87
N ASN A 3 -15.27 -45.79 9.87
CA ASN A 3 -14.28 -44.72 9.79
C ASN A 3 -15.04 -43.41 9.54
N LYS A 4 -14.94 -42.48 10.49
CA LYS A 4 -15.63 -41.19 10.41
C LYS A 4 -14.79 -40.26 9.55
N TYR A 5 -15.42 -39.30 8.88
CA TYR A 5 -14.71 -38.30 8.07
C TYR A 5 -13.57 -37.59 8.83
N LYS A 6 -13.74 -37.38 10.14
CA LYS A 6 -12.71 -36.80 11.02
C LYS A 6 -11.43 -37.63 11.16
N ASP A 7 -11.46 -38.92 10.79
CA ASP A 7 -10.31 -39.83 10.85
C ASP A 7 -9.48 -39.76 9.54
N TYR A 8 -9.96 -39.01 8.54
CA TYR A 8 -9.32 -38.82 7.23
C TYR A 8 -8.90 -37.38 6.94
N PHE A 9 -9.39 -36.42 7.72
CA PHE A 9 -9.07 -35.00 7.55
C PHE A 9 -8.45 -34.45 8.83
N ASP A 10 -7.26 -33.87 8.69
CA ASP A 10 -6.65 -33.03 9.71
C ASP A 10 -6.90 -31.58 9.31
N ILE A 11 -7.47 -30.78 10.22
CA ILE A 11 -7.71 -29.36 9.97
C ILE A 11 -6.45 -28.64 10.42
N ASP A 12 -5.80 -27.93 9.51
CA ASP A 12 -4.65 -27.08 9.86
C ASP A 12 -5.08 -26.11 10.97
N PRO A 13 -4.53 -26.24 12.20
CA PRO A 13 -4.92 -25.39 13.32
C PRO A 13 -4.59 -23.91 13.09
N ASP A 14 -3.73 -23.63 12.10
CA ASP A 14 -3.34 -22.28 11.70
C ASP A 14 -4.15 -21.75 10.49
N TYR A 15 -5.24 -22.42 10.10
CA TYR A 15 -6.11 -21.97 9.01
C TYR A 15 -6.95 -20.75 9.41
N PHE A 16 -6.77 -19.64 8.71
CA PHE A 16 -7.57 -18.42 8.88
C PHE A 16 -8.53 -18.22 7.69
N PRO A 17 -9.86 -18.16 7.92
CA PRO A 17 -10.85 -18.05 6.85
C PRO A 17 -10.87 -16.67 6.16
N ALA A 18 -10.33 -15.63 6.81
CA ALA A 18 -10.23 -14.29 6.25
C ALA A 18 -8.91 -13.63 6.66
N VAL A 19 -8.24 -13.00 5.69
CA VAL A 19 -7.02 -12.21 5.92
C VAL A 19 -7.44 -10.80 6.32
N ASN A 20 -7.35 -10.50 7.62
CA ASN A 20 -7.61 -9.18 8.19
C ASN A 20 -6.30 -8.55 8.70
N PRO A 21 -6.22 -7.21 8.88
CA PRO A 21 -5.00 -6.54 9.32
C PRO A 21 -4.40 -7.10 10.61
N ASP A 22 -5.25 -7.49 11.55
CA ASP A 22 -4.82 -8.08 12.83
C ASP A 22 -4.18 -9.45 12.64
N VAL A 23 -4.69 -10.25 11.69
CA VAL A 23 -4.13 -11.57 11.34
C VAL A 23 -2.78 -11.40 10.63
N ILE A 24 -2.67 -10.42 9.73
CA ILE A 24 -1.41 -10.08 9.04
C ILE A 24 -0.35 -9.65 10.05
N LYS A 25 -0.71 -8.81 11.03
CA LYS A 25 0.21 -8.34 12.07
C LYS A 25 0.62 -9.45 13.04
N SER A 26 -0.32 -10.33 13.40
CA SER A 26 -0.07 -11.38 14.39
C SER A 26 0.69 -12.58 13.80
N ASN A 27 0.59 -12.81 12.49
CA ASN A 27 1.20 -13.94 11.79
C ASN A 27 1.97 -13.47 10.55
N PRO A 28 3.18 -12.88 10.70
CA PRO A 28 3.96 -12.37 9.58
C PRO A 28 4.41 -13.44 8.58
N GLU A 29 4.47 -14.71 9.01
CA GLU A 29 4.88 -15.85 8.19
C GLU A 29 3.72 -16.52 7.43
N LEU A 30 2.49 -16.00 7.55
CA LEU A 30 1.29 -16.60 6.96
C LEU A 30 1.42 -16.83 5.46
N TRP A 31 2.10 -15.92 4.76
CA TRP A 31 2.31 -15.99 3.31
C TRP A 31 3.05 -17.26 2.86
N LYS A 32 3.94 -17.83 3.71
CA LYS A 32 4.70 -19.04 3.38
C LYS A 32 3.82 -20.28 3.26
N LYS A 33 2.65 -20.28 3.90
CA LYS A 33 1.67 -21.37 3.84
C LYS A 33 0.69 -21.28 2.67
N PHE A 34 0.71 -20.18 1.93
CA PHE A 34 -0.22 -19.98 0.84
C PHE A 34 0.07 -20.92 -0.34
N TYR A 35 -0.89 -21.78 -0.68
CA TYR A 35 -0.73 -22.73 -1.79
C TYR A 35 -0.83 -22.02 -3.16
N PRO A 36 0.21 -22.11 -4.01
CA PRO A 36 0.28 -21.41 -5.28
C PRO A 36 -0.48 -22.15 -6.38
N HIS A 37 -1.80 -21.98 -6.38
CA HIS A 37 -2.68 -22.48 -7.45
C HIS A 37 -2.42 -21.78 -8.79
N GLU A 38 -2.92 -22.34 -9.90
CA GLU A 38 -2.58 -21.91 -11.27
C GLU A 38 -2.79 -20.40 -11.53
N THR A 39 -3.88 -19.82 -11.03
CA THR A 39 -4.14 -18.38 -11.20
C THR A 39 -3.17 -17.51 -10.39
N PHE A 40 -2.65 -17.99 -9.27
CA PHE A 40 -1.59 -17.30 -8.54
C PHE A 40 -0.25 -17.37 -9.27
N ILE A 41 0.08 -18.53 -9.86
CA ILE A 41 1.28 -18.66 -10.71
C ILE A 41 1.19 -17.71 -11.91
N LYS A 42 0.00 -17.57 -12.51
CA LYS A 42 -0.25 -16.57 -13.56
C LYS A 42 -0.03 -15.15 -13.06
N LEU A 43 -0.54 -14.81 -11.87
CA LEU A 43 -0.31 -13.50 -11.25
C LEU A 43 1.18 -13.20 -11.07
N ILE A 44 2.00 -14.17 -10.63
CA ILE A 44 3.47 -14.00 -10.54
C ILE A 44 4.07 -13.72 -11.92
N LYS A 45 3.67 -14.46 -12.96
CA LYS A 45 4.14 -14.24 -14.34
C LYS A 45 3.76 -12.86 -14.88
N ASP A 46 2.54 -12.40 -14.60
CA ASP A 46 2.06 -11.09 -15.02
C ASP A 46 2.87 -9.98 -14.34
N ILE A 47 3.16 -10.12 -13.03
CA ILE A 47 4.00 -9.18 -12.29
C ILE A 47 5.43 -9.13 -12.84
N VAL A 48 6.04 -10.29 -13.11
CA VAL A 48 7.37 -10.37 -13.75
C VAL A 48 7.35 -9.64 -15.10
N SER A 49 6.28 -9.78 -15.87
CA SER A 49 6.13 -9.11 -17.18
C SER A 49 5.97 -7.60 -17.05
N VAL A 50 5.23 -7.13 -16.04
CA VAL A 50 5.05 -5.70 -15.73
C VAL A 50 6.36 -5.08 -15.27
N LEU A 51 7.07 -5.74 -14.35
CA LEU A 51 8.33 -5.23 -13.82
C LEU A 51 9.45 -5.22 -14.89
N ASN A 52 9.47 -6.20 -15.80
CA ASN A 52 10.34 -6.19 -16.99
C ASN A 52 9.90 -5.18 -18.08
N ARG A 53 8.83 -4.41 -17.85
CA ARG A 53 8.26 -3.45 -18.81
C ARG A 53 7.81 -4.07 -20.14
N GLN A 54 7.59 -5.39 -20.17
CA GLN A 54 7.01 -6.10 -21.32
C GLN A 54 5.51 -5.84 -21.42
N GLN A 55 4.85 -5.66 -20.26
CA GLN A 55 3.45 -5.29 -20.13
C GLN A 55 3.33 -3.93 -19.46
N LYS A 56 2.60 -3.00 -20.07
CA LYS A 56 2.39 -1.63 -19.55
C LYS A 56 1.06 -1.44 -18.79
N GLN A 57 0.27 -2.51 -18.67
CA GLN A 57 -1.07 -2.45 -18.09
C GLN A 57 -1.05 -2.78 -16.60
N ASN A 58 -1.96 -2.16 -15.86
CA ASN A 58 -2.23 -2.47 -14.46
C ASN A 58 -2.81 -3.89 -14.33
N ILE A 59 -2.55 -4.53 -13.20
CA ILE A 59 -3.08 -5.86 -12.89
C ILE A 59 -4.34 -5.71 -12.05
N TRP A 60 -5.41 -6.38 -12.48
CA TRP A 60 -6.67 -6.46 -11.74
C TRP A 60 -6.92 -7.90 -11.32
N VAL A 61 -7.22 -8.12 -10.03
CA VAL A 61 -7.50 -9.46 -9.48
C VAL A 61 -8.96 -9.50 -9.03
N GLU A 62 -9.76 -10.32 -9.70
CA GLU A 62 -11.18 -10.49 -9.41
C GLU A 62 -11.55 -11.93 -9.04
N GLY A 63 -12.69 -12.13 -8.38
CA GLY A 63 -13.22 -13.46 -8.05
C GLY A 63 -14.15 -13.46 -6.83
N ALA A 64 -14.81 -14.58 -6.58
CA ALA A 64 -15.83 -14.71 -5.53
C ALA A 64 -15.29 -14.43 -4.11
N TYR A 65 -16.13 -13.97 -3.19
CA TYR A 65 -15.71 -13.72 -1.81
C TYR A 65 -15.17 -15.01 -1.15
N GLY A 66 -14.13 -14.89 -0.33
CA GLY A 66 -13.53 -16.05 0.36
C GLY A 66 -12.57 -16.91 -0.47
N THR A 67 -12.31 -16.58 -1.74
CA THR A 67 -11.38 -17.36 -2.59
C THR A 67 -9.89 -17.05 -2.37
N GLY A 68 -9.53 -16.44 -1.24
CA GLY A 68 -8.13 -16.16 -0.90
C GLY A 68 -7.44 -15.08 -1.75
N LYS A 69 -8.14 -14.25 -2.52
CA LYS A 69 -7.53 -13.19 -3.35
C LYS A 69 -6.66 -12.22 -2.55
N SER A 70 -7.17 -11.74 -1.41
CA SER A 70 -6.40 -10.86 -0.53
C SER A 70 -5.15 -11.55 0.00
N HIS A 71 -5.25 -12.85 0.30
CA HIS A 71 -4.10 -13.65 0.70
C HIS A 71 -3.11 -13.78 -0.46
N ALA A 72 -3.57 -14.08 -1.68
CA ALA A 72 -2.72 -14.17 -2.86
C ALA A 72 -1.92 -12.88 -3.11
N VAL A 73 -2.59 -11.73 -3.10
CA VAL A 73 -1.94 -10.42 -3.28
C VAL A 73 -0.96 -10.13 -2.14
N LEU A 74 -1.31 -10.49 -0.90
CA LEU A 74 -0.42 -10.35 0.24
C LEU A 74 0.82 -11.25 0.11
N THR A 75 0.66 -12.50 -0.32
CA THR A 75 1.77 -13.43 -0.55
C THR A 75 2.71 -12.91 -1.63
N LEU A 76 2.16 -12.38 -2.73
CA LEU A 76 2.95 -11.73 -3.76
C LEU A 76 3.74 -10.54 -3.21
N LYS A 77 3.11 -9.68 -2.40
CA LYS A 77 3.77 -8.56 -1.73
C LYS A 77 4.95 -9.06 -0.88
N HIS A 78 4.74 -10.08 -0.07
CA HIS A 78 5.82 -10.68 0.73
C HIS A 78 6.92 -11.31 -0.12
N LEU A 79 6.59 -11.96 -1.24
CA LEU A 79 7.60 -12.47 -2.17
C LEU A 79 8.45 -11.35 -2.79
N LEU A 80 7.86 -10.19 -3.06
CA LEU A 80 8.59 -9.01 -3.53
C LEU A 80 9.47 -8.39 -2.45
N ASP A 81 9.02 -8.40 -1.19
CA ASP A 81 9.73 -7.79 -0.06
C ASP A 81 10.77 -8.73 0.61
N SER A 82 10.63 -10.05 0.47
CA SER A 82 11.45 -11.06 1.16
C SER A 82 12.89 -11.12 0.65
N THR A 83 13.74 -11.92 1.28
CA THR A 83 15.08 -12.17 0.74
C THR A 83 15.04 -13.12 -0.47
N GLU A 84 16.12 -13.17 -1.25
CA GLU A 84 16.24 -14.17 -2.33
C GLU A 84 16.13 -15.60 -1.80
N GLN A 85 16.65 -15.83 -0.59
CA GLN A 85 16.70 -17.15 0.04
C GLN A 85 15.29 -17.62 0.42
N GLU A 86 14.49 -16.76 1.06
CA GLU A 86 13.09 -17.05 1.38
C GLU A 86 12.22 -17.24 0.13
N THR A 87 12.51 -16.48 -0.94
CA THR A 87 11.82 -16.65 -2.23
C THR A 87 12.13 -18.04 -2.81
N LYS A 88 13.39 -18.48 -2.77
CA LYS A 88 13.79 -19.83 -3.22
C LYS A 88 13.12 -20.90 -2.39
N GLU A 89 13.13 -20.78 -1.06
CA GLU A 89 12.47 -21.71 -0.15
C GLU A 89 10.97 -21.86 -0.45
N TYR A 90 10.27 -20.76 -0.73
CA TYR A 90 8.85 -20.81 -1.12
C TYR A 90 8.64 -21.57 -2.44
N PHE A 91 9.46 -21.29 -3.47
CA PHE A 91 9.37 -21.98 -4.76
C PHE A 91 9.72 -23.47 -4.65
N GLU A 92 10.71 -23.82 -3.83
CA GLU A 92 11.11 -25.22 -3.58
C GLU A 92 10.03 -25.98 -2.81
N THR A 93 9.46 -25.37 -1.76
CA THR A 93 8.40 -25.97 -0.92
C THR A 93 7.19 -26.40 -1.75
N PHE A 94 6.79 -25.58 -2.72
CA PHE A 94 5.65 -25.86 -3.59
C PHE A 94 6.06 -26.42 -4.97
N ASN A 95 7.34 -26.76 -5.16
CA ASN A 95 7.90 -27.32 -6.39
C ASN A 95 7.48 -26.52 -7.65
N LEU A 96 7.61 -25.20 -7.56
CA LEU A 96 7.30 -24.26 -8.65
C LEU A 96 8.36 -24.29 -9.75
N ASP A 97 7.98 -23.77 -10.92
CA ASP A 97 8.84 -23.71 -12.09
C ASP A 97 10.13 -22.93 -11.84
N GLN A 98 11.26 -23.58 -12.12
CA GLN A 98 12.60 -23.03 -11.87
C GLN A 98 12.98 -21.90 -12.83
N ASP A 99 12.39 -21.88 -14.04
CA ASP A 99 12.59 -20.77 -14.98
C ASP A 99 11.86 -19.51 -14.48
N LEU A 100 10.64 -19.66 -13.97
CA LEU A 100 9.90 -18.59 -13.32
C LEU A 100 10.66 -18.04 -12.10
N LEU A 101 11.23 -18.91 -11.26
CA LEU A 101 12.05 -18.48 -10.12
C LEU A 101 13.22 -17.59 -10.57
N LYS A 102 13.97 -18.03 -11.58
CA LYS A 102 15.11 -17.25 -12.12
C LYS A 102 14.66 -15.89 -12.65
N LYS A 103 13.57 -15.85 -13.40
CA LYS A 103 13.00 -14.59 -13.92
C LYS A 103 12.53 -13.67 -12.79
N PHE A 104 11.91 -14.21 -11.76
CA PHE A 104 11.44 -13.44 -10.61
C PHE A 104 12.60 -12.85 -9.82
N LEU A 105 13.63 -13.65 -9.52
CA LEU A 105 14.84 -13.19 -8.83
C LEU A 105 15.61 -12.16 -9.65
N TYR A 106 15.71 -12.35 -10.97
CA TYR A 106 16.34 -11.38 -11.87
C TYR A 106 15.70 -10.00 -11.71
N VAL A 107 14.38 -9.93 -11.87
CA VAL A 107 13.61 -8.69 -11.73
C VAL A 107 13.79 -8.05 -10.35
N LYS A 108 13.78 -8.87 -9.30
CA LYS A 108 13.98 -8.42 -7.91
C LYS A 108 15.38 -7.83 -7.70
N SER A 109 16.38 -8.31 -8.43
CA SER A 109 17.77 -7.84 -8.35
C SER A 109 18.08 -6.61 -9.22
N GLU A 110 17.23 -6.28 -10.21
CA GLU A 110 17.45 -5.09 -11.08
C GLU A 110 17.33 -3.76 -10.33
N GLY A 111 16.59 -3.72 -9.21
CA GLY A 111 16.48 -2.52 -8.40
C GLY A 111 15.71 -2.75 -7.11
N LYS A 112 15.77 -1.77 -6.20
CA LYS A 112 14.99 -1.81 -4.96
C LYS A 112 13.52 -1.59 -5.29
N ILE A 113 12.72 -2.65 -5.16
CA ILE A 113 11.27 -2.59 -5.27
C ILE A 113 10.71 -2.13 -3.92
N ILE A 114 9.87 -1.10 -3.93
CA ILE A 114 9.18 -0.61 -2.74
C ILE A 114 7.71 -0.94 -2.92
N THR A 115 7.23 -1.90 -2.13
CA THR A 115 5.85 -2.36 -2.24
C THR A 115 4.95 -1.58 -1.29
N VAL A 116 4.00 -0.84 -1.85
CA VAL A 116 2.97 -0.13 -1.09
C VAL A 116 1.71 -0.98 -1.05
N HIS A 117 1.20 -1.25 0.16
CA HIS A 117 -0.03 -2.01 0.34
C HIS A 117 -0.97 -1.27 1.30
N ARG A 118 -2.20 -0.99 0.85
CA ARG A 118 -3.25 -0.35 1.64
C ARG A 118 -4.44 -1.29 1.80
N TYR A 119 -4.79 -1.59 3.04
CA TYR A 119 -5.96 -2.39 3.39
C TYR A 119 -7.14 -1.49 3.78
N ALA A 120 -8.37 -1.90 3.43
CA ALA A 120 -9.62 -1.22 3.76
C ALA A 120 -9.68 0.28 3.34
N SER A 121 -10.02 0.52 2.07
CA SER A 121 -10.25 1.85 1.50
C SER A 121 -11.66 2.40 1.75
N SER A 122 -12.36 1.94 2.79
CA SER A 122 -13.74 2.36 3.09
C SER A 122 -13.88 3.85 3.43
N SER A 123 -12.76 4.52 3.75
CA SER A 123 -12.68 5.96 3.97
C SER A 123 -12.56 6.79 2.67
N ILE A 124 -12.28 6.15 1.53
CA ILE A 124 -12.13 6.83 0.23
C ILE A 124 -13.53 7.08 -0.35
N LYS A 125 -13.99 8.34 -0.32
CA LYS A 125 -15.35 8.72 -0.75
C LYS A 125 -15.36 9.45 -2.09
N GLY A 126 -14.20 9.77 -2.66
CA GLY A 126 -14.06 10.36 -3.98
C GLY A 126 -12.62 10.36 -4.49
N ASP A 127 -12.42 10.90 -5.69
CA ASP A 127 -11.16 10.87 -6.42
C ASP A 127 -10.02 11.59 -5.67
N ASN A 128 -10.33 12.72 -5.02
CA ASN A 128 -9.35 13.45 -4.22
C ASN A 128 -8.87 12.65 -3.01
N ASP A 129 -9.79 11.96 -2.32
CA ASP A 129 -9.44 11.10 -1.18
C ASP A 129 -8.56 9.94 -1.63
N LEU A 130 -8.80 9.39 -2.84
CA LEU A 130 -7.98 8.33 -3.41
C LEU A 130 -6.58 8.82 -3.72
N PHE A 131 -6.46 10.00 -4.34
CA PHE A 131 -5.17 10.59 -4.68
C PHE A 131 -4.34 10.84 -3.41
N ILE A 132 -4.94 11.45 -2.39
CA ILE A 132 -4.29 11.70 -1.09
C ILE A 132 -3.86 10.37 -0.45
N ALA A 133 -4.77 9.39 -0.40
CA ALA A 133 -4.47 8.08 0.17
C ALA A 133 -3.30 7.36 -0.52
N ILE A 134 -3.20 7.46 -1.85
CA ILE A 134 -2.07 6.89 -2.61
C ILE A 134 -0.78 7.62 -2.24
N GLN A 135 -0.81 8.94 -2.23
CA GLN A 135 0.35 9.77 -1.93
C GLN A 135 0.90 9.49 -0.52
N GLU A 136 0.04 9.54 0.50
CA GLU A 136 0.40 9.22 1.89
C GLU A 136 0.99 7.81 2.01
N SER A 137 0.40 6.83 1.31
CA SER A 137 0.88 5.44 1.38
C SER A 137 2.26 5.28 0.75
N ILE A 138 2.54 6.00 -0.34
CA ILE A 138 3.85 6.01 -1.00
C ILE A 138 4.89 6.68 -0.10
N GLU A 139 4.53 7.80 0.51
CA GLU A 139 5.40 8.53 1.43
C GLU A 139 5.80 7.70 2.64
N GLN A 140 4.82 7.08 3.30
CA GLN A 140 5.10 6.20 4.42
C GLN A 140 6.06 5.07 4.01
N ALA A 141 5.81 4.42 2.88
CA ALA A 141 6.67 3.33 2.40
C ALA A 141 8.10 3.79 2.05
N LEU A 142 8.26 5.01 1.53
CA LEU A 142 9.58 5.60 1.26
C LEU A 142 10.33 5.92 2.55
N ARG A 143 9.63 6.50 3.54
CA ARG A 143 10.16 6.78 4.88
C ARG A 143 10.60 5.50 5.58
N ASP A 144 9.74 4.48 5.60
CA ASP A 144 10.04 3.16 6.18
C ASP A 144 11.24 2.50 5.48
N ALA A 145 11.41 2.74 4.17
CA ALA A 145 12.53 2.26 3.39
C ALA A 145 13.82 3.09 3.57
N GLY A 146 13.80 4.14 4.42
CA GLY A 146 14.91 5.06 4.67
C GLY A 146 15.27 5.95 3.48
N ILE A 147 14.33 6.13 2.54
CA ILE A 147 14.54 6.95 1.34
C ILE A 147 13.92 8.30 1.62
N ASP A 148 14.77 9.32 1.69
CA ASP A 148 14.31 10.69 1.92
C ASP A 148 13.48 11.15 0.73
N ASN A 149 12.20 11.39 0.98
CA ASN A 149 11.24 11.64 -0.06
C ASN A 149 11.26 13.13 -0.41
N ALA A 150 12.17 13.52 -1.31
CA ALA A 150 12.32 14.90 -1.78
C ALA A 150 11.04 15.47 -2.44
N ALA A 151 10.06 14.63 -2.79
CA ALA A 151 8.84 15.01 -3.49
C ALA A 151 7.82 15.77 -2.62
N HIS A 152 7.70 15.46 -1.31
CA HIS A 152 6.72 16.12 -0.45
C HIS A 152 7.20 17.51 -0.01
N GLY A 153 8.50 17.62 0.30
CA GLY A 153 9.19 18.90 0.33
C GLY A 153 8.91 19.66 -0.95
N ALA A 154 9.15 19.07 -2.13
CA ALA A 154 8.91 19.76 -3.40
C ALA A 154 7.47 20.28 -3.61
N MET A 155 6.41 19.57 -3.20
CA MET A 155 5.02 20.09 -3.32
C MET A 155 4.69 21.17 -2.29
N LYS A 156 4.98 20.92 -1.01
CA LYS A 156 4.81 21.93 0.06
C LYS A 156 5.64 23.17 -0.25
N ASP A 157 6.89 22.98 -0.60
CA ASP A 157 7.83 24.02 -1.00
C ASP A 157 7.39 24.70 -2.30
N ALA A 158 6.78 24.00 -3.26
CA ALA A 158 6.23 24.63 -4.47
C ALA A 158 5.03 25.51 -4.15
N VAL A 159 4.13 25.08 -3.26
CA VAL A 159 2.99 25.90 -2.82
C VAL A 159 3.47 27.10 -2.01
N VAL A 160 4.39 26.88 -1.06
CA VAL A 160 5.00 27.96 -0.27
C VAL A 160 5.77 28.94 -1.17
N LYS A 161 6.49 28.44 -2.19
CA LYS A 161 7.19 29.25 -3.20
C LYS A 161 6.24 29.99 -4.13
N TYR A 162 5.10 29.41 -4.46
CA TYR A 162 4.08 30.09 -5.26
C TYR A 162 3.44 31.23 -4.47
N LEU A 163 3.16 30.99 -3.18
CA LEU A 163 2.54 31.95 -2.27
C LEU A 163 3.52 32.95 -1.62
N SER A 164 4.83 32.83 -1.85
CA SER A 164 5.81 33.82 -1.42
C SER A 164 5.94 35.02 -2.37
N ASP A 165 5.35 34.93 -3.58
CA ASP A 165 5.12 36.08 -4.43
C ASP A 165 3.92 36.89 -3.91
N GLU A 166 4.14 38.18 -3.63
CA GLU A 166 3.12 39.09 -3.09
C GLU A 166 1.86 39.18 -3.97
N TYR A 167 1.97 39.09 -5.30
CA TYR A 167 0.80 39.13 -6.19
C TYR A 167 -0.02 37.84 -6.09
N ASN A 168 0.65 36.68 -6.07
CA ASN A 168 -0.01 35.39 -5.93
C ASN A 168 -0.65 35.25 -4.54
N LYS A 169 0.04 35.74 -3.51
CA LYS A 169 -0.45 35.77 -2.13
C LYS A 169 -1.70 36.63 -2.00
N GLN A 170 -1.72 37.83 -2.56
CA GLN A 170 -2.89 38.72 -2.53
C GLN A 170 -4.08 38.13 -3.28
N TYR A 171 -3.83 37.56 -4.47
CA TYR A 171 -4.85 36.88 -5.25
C TYR A 171 -5.44 35.68 -4.50
N PHE A 172 -4.57 34.81 -3.98
CA PHE A 172 -4.97 33.67 -3.18
C PHE A 172 -5.74 34.14 -1.93
N ASN A 173 -5.23 35.13 -1.20
CA ASN A 173 -5.88 35.70 -0.02
C ASN A 173 -7.32 36.14 -0.32
N GLY A 174 -7.53 36.86 -1.42
CA GLY A 174 -8.88 37.27 -1.84
C GLY A 174 -9.84 36.11 -2.12
N LEU A 175 -9.32 34.97 -2.60
CA LEU A 175 -10.10 33.74 -2.79
C LEU A 175 -10.42 33.05 -1.46
N VAL A 176 -9.43 32.90 -0.57
CA VAL A 176 -9.62 32.22 0.72
C VAL A 176 -10.41 33.03 1.73
N THR A 177 -10.32 34.36 1.74
CA THR A 177 -11.15 35.20 2.61
C THR A 177 -12.50 35.56 1.98
N GLY A 178 -12.68 35.27 0.69
CA GLY A 178 -13.89 35.56 -0.07
C GLY A 178 -14.69 34.28 -0.40
N PRO A 179 -14.75 33.87 -1.69
CA PRO A 179 -15.63 32.79 -2.15
C PRO A 179 -15.38 31.44 -1.46
N TYR A 180 -14.19 31.20 -0.93
CA TYR A 180 -13.81 29.93 -0.31
C TYR A 180 -13.61 30.01 1.21
N ALA A 181 -14.04 31.09 1.87
CA ALA A 181 -13.85 31.28 3.32
C ALA A 181 -14.40 30.15 4.18
N SER A 182 -15.50 29.52 3.77
CA SER A 182 -16.09 28.38 4.47
C SER A 182 -15.24 27.10 4.38
N LEU A 183 -14.50 26.90 3.29
CA LEU A 183 -13.64 25.72 3.09
C LEU A 183 -12.36 25.79 3.91
N PHE A 184 -11.85 27.00 4.18
CA PHE A 184 -10.60 27.23 4.90
C PHE A 184 -10.81 27.69 6.35
N GLY A 185 -12.04 27.57 6.86
CA GLY A 185 -12.38 27.90 8.25
C GLY A 185 -12.13 29.36 8.61
N GLY A 186 -12.21 30.28 7.65
CA GLY A 186 -11.92 31.70 7.83
C GLY A 186 -10.44 32.03 8.01
N SER A 187 -9.52 31.13 7.64
CA SER A 187 -8.07 31.38 7.67
C SER A 187 -7.65 32.26 6.49
N ASP A 188 -6.70 33.16 6.72
CA ASP A 188 -6.07 33.98 5.69
C ASP A 188 -4.85 33.26 5.08
N ALA A 189 -4.32 33.82 3.98
CA ALA A 189 -3.18 33.23 3.28
C ALA A 189 -1.93 33.12 4.18
N ASP A 190 -1.71 34.07 5.08
CA ASP A 190 -0.59 34.06 6.03
C ASP A 190 -0.66 32.89 7.01
N LYS A 191 -1.84 32.68 7.60
CA LYS A 191 -2.08 31.55 8.48
C LYS A 191 -1.95 30.22 7.75
N ILE A 192 -2.43 30.13 6.51
CA ILE A 192 -2.28 28.91 5.69
C ILE A 192 -0.80 28.63 5.37
N ILE A 193 -0.01 29.64 5.01
CA ILE A 193 1.43 29.48 4.75
C ILE A 193 2.13 29.03 6.04
N LYS A 194 1.80 29.65 7.18
CA LYS A 194 2.34 29.29 8.48
C LYS A 194 1.98 27.85 8.87
N ASP A 195 0.70 27.48 8.75
CA ASP A 195 0.22 26.13 9.03
C ASP A 195 0.91 25.11 8.12
N LEU A 196 1.08 25.42 6.83
CA LEU A 196 1.83 24.58 5.89
C LEU A 196 3.29 24.42 6.31
N GLN A 197 3.96 25.49 6.74
CA GLN A 197 5.36 25.47 7.18
C GLN A 197 5.55 24.72 8.50
N GLU A 198 4.66 24.93 9.47
CA GLU A 198 4.66 24.31 10.80
C GLU A 198 4.11 22.87 10.79
N TYR A 199 3.41 22.45 9.72
CA TYR A 199 3.01 21.05 9.54
C TYR A 199 4.24 20.16 9.35
N THR A 200 4.64 19.52 10.44
CA THR A 200 5.47 18.33 10.51
C THR A 200 4.62 17.17 11.03
N GLU A 201 4.81 15.99 10.47
CA GLU A 201 3.91 14.83 10.36
C GLU A 201 3.28 14.25 11.66
N ASP A 202 3.50 14.83 12.84
CA ASP A 202 3.02 14.29 14.12
C ASP A 202 1.50 14.47 14.37
N VAL A 203 0.83 15.36 13.63
CA VAL A 203 -0.57 15.75 13.94
C VAL A 203 -1.62 14.74 13.47
N LEU A 204 -1.25 13.77 12.63
CA LEU A 204 -2.19 12.73 12.15
C LEU A 204 -2.41 11.59 13.15
N TYR A 205 -1.48 11.34 14.08
CA TYR A 205 -1.64 10.29 15.08
C TYR A 205 -2.68 10.65 16.17
N GLU A 206 -2.83 11.93 16.52
CA GLU A 206 -3.85 12.37 17.51
C GLU A 206 -5.23 12.62 16.88
N SER A 207 -5.29 13.08 15.64
CA SER A 207 -6.56 13.44 14.98
C SER A 207 -7.43 12.21 14.65
N SER A 208 -6.81 11.05 14.48
CA SER A 208 -7.45 9.77 14.16
C SER A 208 -7.98 9.03 15.40
N CYS A 209 -7.41 9.30 16.58
CA CYS A 209 -7.75 8.59 17.82
C CYS A 209 -8.76 9.37 18.70
N GLY A 210 -8.96 10.67 18.45
CA GLY A 210 -9.76 11.56 19.31
C GLY A 210 -11.25 11.69 18.99
N ARG A 211 -11.80 11.03 17.96
CA ARG A 211 -13.19 11.29 17.50
C ARG A 211 -14.17 10.12 17.61
N TYR A 212 -13.86 9.10 18.41
CA TYR A 212 -14.76 7.97 18.69
C TYR A 212 -14.99 7.67 20.19
N LEU A 213 -14.82 8.67 21.05
CA LEU A 213 -15.34 8.63 22.42
C LEU A 213 -16.12 9.91 22.72
N ARG A 214 -17.35 9.97 22.22
CA ARG A 214 -18.52 10.57 22.89
C ARG A 214 -19.79 10.09 22.22
#